data_AF-A0A8C1KA96-F1
#
_entry.id   AF-A0A8C1KA96-F1
#
_cell.length_a   1.000
_cell.length_b   1.000
_cell.length_c   1.000
_cell.angle_alpha   90.00
_cell.angle_beta   90.00
_cell.angle_gamma   90.00
#
_symmetry.space_group_name_H-M   'P 1'
#
loop_
_entity.id
_entity.type
_entity.pdbx_description
1 polymer ?
#
loop_
_entity_poly.entity_id
_entity_poly.type
_entity_poly.pdbx_seq_one_letter_code
_entity_poly.pdbx_strand_id
1 'polypeptide(L)'
;MSNLLSETFTNAFAKVRLSSDRVLKRFFRLINSIMNFAVRVLQLFLVTLLYFSAVKSAYIPREGGRSTYDVVPFMEVYNKSLCRPREVLVEIQQEYPDDTEHIFIPSCVVLTRCAGCCNDEMMECAPTVTYNITLEIKRLKPLRHQGDFFMNASFQHCEPCCSTCSERKRRLFIQDPETCQCSCKHSEAYCRSRQLELNERTCRCDKPRR
;
A
#
# COMPACT_ATOMS: atom_id res chain seq x y z
N MET A 1 -34.16 13.84 -89.44
CA MET A 1 -33.40 12.66 -88.98
C MET A 1 -32.82 12.82 -87.56
N SER A 2 -33.42 13.63 -86.69
CA SER A 2 -32.87 13.95 -85.35
C SER A 2 -33.63 13.30 -84.17
N ASN A 3 -34.83 12.75 -84.39
CA ASN A 3 -35.71 12.33 -83.28
C ASN A 3 -35.60 10.83 -82.94
N LEU A 4 -35.09 9.99 -83.85
CA LEU A 4 -35.01 8.54 -83.63
C LEU A 4 -33.74 8.11 -82.86
N LEU A 5 -32.66 8.89 -82.96
CA LEU A 5 -31.43 8.68 -82.17
C LEU A 5 -31.58 9.18 -80.73
N SER A 6 -32.42 10.19 -80.48
CA SER A 6 -32.64 10.75 -79.14
C SER A 6 -33.43 9.80 -78.24
N GLU A 7 -34.51 9.19 -78.73
CA GLU A 7 -35.31 8.21 -77.96
C GLU A 7 -34.57 6.89 -77.69
N THR A 8 -33.72 6.44 -78.61
CA THR A 8 -32.90 5.24 -78.39
C THR A 8 -31.77 5.51 -77.39
N PHE A 9 -31.15 6.69 -77.43
CA PHE A 9 -30.16 7.10 -76.43
C PHE A 9 -30.78 7.29 -75.04
N THR A 10 -31.92 7.98 -74.91
CA THR A 10 -32.58 8.20 -73.60
C THR A 10 -33.08 6.90 -72.97
N ASN A 11 -33.61 5.98 -73.76
CA ASN A 11 -34.06 4.66 -73.28
C ASN A 11 -32.88 3.75 -72.89
N ALA A 12 -31.75 3.81 -73.61
CA ALA A 12 -30.52 3.10 -73.23
C ALA A 12 -29.89 3.68 -71.95
N PHE A 13 -29.81 5.01 -71.83
CA PHE A 13 -29.31 5.68 -70.62
C PHE A 13 -30.21 5.41 -69.41
N ALA A 14 -31.53 5.36 -69.57
CA ALA A 14 -32.48 5.02 -68.52
C ALA A 14 -32.33 3.56 -68.05
N LYS A 15 -32.14 2.61 -68.98
CA LYS A 15 -31.90 1.19 -68.69
C LYS A 15 -30.55 0.94 -68.01
N VAL A 16 -29.51 1.70 -68.39
CA VAL A 16 -28.19 1.71 -67.73
C VAL A 16 -28.27 2.32 -66.32
N ARG A 17 -29.04 3.39 -66.11
CA ARG A 17 -29.30 3.97 -64.78
C ARG A 17 -30.06 3.02 -63.85
N LEU A 18 -31.13 2.37 -64.33
CA LEU A 18 -31.90 1.37 -63.58
C LEU A 18 -31.08 0.12 -63.22
N SER A 19 -30.12 -0.25 -64.07
CA SER A 19 -29.14 -1.31 -63.80
C SER A 19 -28.14 -0.88 -62.73
N SER A 20 -27.59 0.34 -62.85
CA SER A 20 -26.65 0.94 -61.90
C SER A 20 -27.26 1.12 -60.50
N ASP A 21 -28.50 1.62 -60.39
CA ASP A 21 -29.20 1.74 -59.10
C ASP A 21 -29.46 0.38 -58.43
N ARG A 22 -29.68 -0.66 -59.22
CA ARG A 22 -29.90 -2.02 -58.72
C ARG A 22 -28.60 -2.66 -58.23
N VAL A 23 -27.49 -2.39 -58.93
CA VAL A 23 -26.13 -2.76 -58.51
C VAL A 23 -25.71 -1.97 -57.27
N LEU A 24 -25.98 -0.67 -57.23
CA LEU A 24 -25.68 0.22 -56.11
C LEU A 24 -26.48 -0.16 -54.85
N LYS A 25 -27.78 -0.50 -54.97
CA LYS A 25 -28.57 -1.05 -53.86
C LYS A 25 -28.12 -2.44 -53.38
N ARG A 26 -27.50 -3.25 -54.24
CA ARG A 26 -26.85 -4.52 -53.83
C ARG A 26 -25.54 -4.23 -53.11
N PHE A 27 -24.77 -3.26 -53.59
CA PHE A 27 -23.52 -2.83 -52.99
C PHE A 27 -23.74 -2.20 -51.61
N PHE A 28 -24.70 -1.29 -51.45
CA PHE A 28 -25.08 -0.73 -50.15
C PHE A 28 -25.60 -1.78 -49.18
N ARG A 29 -26.34 -2.79 -49.64
CA ARG A 29 -26.75 -3.92 -48.79
C ARG A 29 -25.55 -4.77 -48.35
N LEU A 30 -24.58 -5.00 -49.24
CA LEU A 30 -23.34 -5.67 -48.87
C LEU A 30 -22.54 -4.84 -47.85
N ILE A 31 -22.37 -3.54 -48.07
CA ILE A 31 -21.68 -2.65 -47.14
C ILE A 31 -22.38 -2.63 -45.78
N ASN A 32 -23.70 -2.51 -45.74
CA ASN A 32 -24.45 -2.56 -44.48
C ASN A 32 -24.34 -3.92 -43.79
N SER A 33 -24.27 -5.02 -44.56
CA SER A 33 -24.01 -6.35 -44.02
C SER A 33 -22.61 -6.46 -43.42
N ILE A 34 -21.60 -5.92 -44.10
CA ILE A 34 -20.19 -5.91 -43.66
C ILE A 34 -20.04 -5.01 -42.42
N MET A 35 -20.65 -3.83 -42.42
CA MET A 35 -20.64 -2.90 -41.29
C MET A 35 -21.34 -3.52 -40.07
N ASN A 36 -22.49 -4.17 -40.24
CA ASN A 36 -23.14 -4.90 -39.16
C ASN A 36 -22.31 -6.08 -38.64
N PHE A 37 -21.61 -6.79 -39.53
CA PHE A 37 -20.68 -7.84 -39.13
C PHE A 37 -19.52 -7.29 -38.32
N ALA A 38 -18.90 -6.18 -38.77
CA ALA A 38 -17.82 -5.50 -38.07
C ALA A 38 -18.27 -4.99 -36.69
N VAL A 39 -19.47 -4.42 -36.59
CA VAL A 39 -20.05 -3.98 -35.30
C VAL A 39 -20.25 -5.16 -34.36
N ARG A 40 -20.74 -6.31 -34.85
CA ARG A 40 -20.88 -7.52 -34.03
C ARG A 40 -19.53 -8.07 -33.57
N VAL A 41 -18.52 -8.06 -34.43
CA VAL A 41 -17.15 -8.48 -34.06
C VAL A 41 -16.55 -7.53 -33.02
N LEU A 42 -16.74 -6.21 -33.18
CA LEU A 42 -16.29 -5.21 -32.23
C LEU A 42 -17.00 -5.36 -30.88
N GLN A 43 -18.31 -5.63 -30.88
CA GLN A 43 -19.08 -5.94 -29.67
C GLN A 43 -18.55 -7.20 -28.97
N LEU A 44 -18.28 -8.27 -29.73
CA LEU A 44 -17.70 -9.50 -29.18
C LEU A 44 -16.31 -9.22 -28.57
N PHE A 45 -15.47 -8.43 -29.24
CA PHE A 45 -14.15 -8.05 -28.74
C PHE A 45 -14.23 -7.17 -27.48
N LEU A 46 -15.17 -6.24 -27.41
CA LEU A 46 -15.38 -5.43 -26.20
C LEU A 46 -15.87 -6.29 -25.03
N VAL A 47 -16.78 -7.24 -25.28
CA VAL A 47 -17.27 -8.18 -24.25
C VAL A 47 -16.13 -9.07 -23.75
N THR A 48 -15.24 -9.55 -24.62
CA THR A 48 -14.09 -10.36 -24.19
C THR A 48 -13.08 -9.53 -23.40
N LEU A 49 -12.79 -8.28 -23.80
CA LEU A 49 -11.94 -7.39 -23.03
C LEU A 49 -12.51 -7.08 -21.64
N LEU A 50 -13.82 -6.81 -21.55
CA LEU A 50 -14.49 -6.61 -20.27
C LEU A 50 -14.42 -7.87 -19.40
N TYR A 51 -14.64 -9.04 -19.98
CA TYR A 51 -14.48 -10.32 -19.28
C TYR A 51 -13.04 -10.50 -18.75
N PHE A 52 -12.01 -10.24 -19.57
CA PHE A 52 -10.61 -10.33 -19.14
C PHE A 52 -10.26 -9.29 -18.06
N SER A 53 -10.80 -8.08 -18.12
CA SER A 53 -10.61 -7.07 -17.06
C SER A 53 -11.32 -7.45 -15.75
N ALA A 54 -12.49 -8.08 -15.84
CA ALA A 54 -13.21 -8.61 -14.68
C ALA A 54 -12.45 -9.80 -14.08
N VAL A 55 -11.91 -10.70 -14.91
CA VAL A 55 -11.06 -11.82 -14.45
C VAL A 55 -9.74 -11.32 -13.84
N LYS A 56 -9.15 -10.22 -14.33
CA LYS A 56 -7.95 -9.63 -13.74
C LYS A 56 -8.22 -8.89 -12.44
N SER A 57 -9.39 -8.25 -12.31
CA SER A 57 -9.84 -7.60 -11.06
C SER A 57 -10.39 -8.59 -10.04
N ALA A 58 -10.84 -9.76 -10.49
CA ALA A 58 -11.30 -10.88 -9.69
C ALA A 58 -10.30 -12.05 -9.65
N TYR A 59 -9.00 -11.80 -9.88
CA TYR A 59 -7.95 -12.71 -9.42
C TYR A 59 -7.91 -12.65 -7.88
N ILE A 60 -8.97 -13.19 -7.28
CA ILE A 60 -8.94 -13.78 -5.97
C ILE A 60 -8.09 -15.04 -6.18
N PRO A 61 -7.00 -15.24 -5.42
CA PRO A 61 -6.22 -16.46 -5.55
C PRO A 61 -7.20 -17.62 -5.37
N ARG A 62 -7.26 -18.51 -6.35
CA ARG A 62 -8.12 -19.69 -6.27
C ARG A 62 -7.72 -20.48 -5.03
N GLU A 63 -8.55 -20.47 -4.00
CA GLU A 63 -8.74 -21.59 -3.09
C GLU A 63 -9.38 -22.75 -3.88
N GLY A 64 -8.63 -23.25 -4.87
CA GLY A 64 -8.91 -24.50 -5.53
C GLY A 64 -8.30 -25.59 -4.67
N GLY A 65 -9.13 -26.32 -3.93
CA GLY A 65 -8.70 -27.42 -3.08
C GLY A 65 -7.70 -28.35 -3.77
N ARG A 66 -6.44 -28.24 -3.37
CA ARG A 66 -5.43 -29.28 -3.52
C ARG A 66 -4.66 -29.30 -2.21
N SER A 67 -4.99 -30.27 -1.35
CA SER A 67 -4.30 -30.50 -0.08
C SER A 67 -2.92 -31.11 -0.33
N THR A 68 -2.02 -30.31 -0.87
CA THR A 68 -0.58 -30.58 -0.92
C THR A 68 0.04 -29.30 -0.41
N TYR A 69 0.42 -29.29 0.87
CA TYR A 69 1.07 -28.19 1.58
C TYR A 69 1.54 -27.05 0.66
N ASP A 70 0.76 -25.98 0.57
CA ASP A 70 1.20 -24.76 -0.14
C ASP A 70 2.29 -24.12 0.70
N VAL A 71 3.53 -24.60 0.48
CA VAL A 71 4.71 -24.06 1.15
C VAL A 71 5.01 -22.70 0.51
N VAL A 72 4.83 -21.64 1.29
CA VAL A 72 5.28 -20.30 0.89
C VAL A 72 6.80 -20.35 0.72
N PRO A 73 7.34 -19.97 -0.45
CA PRO A 73 8.77 -20.09 -0.72
C PRO A 73 9.58 -19.21 0.25
N PHE A 74 10.76 -19.69 0.63
CA PHE A 74 11.63 -19.01 1.61
C PHE A 74 11.86 -17.53 1.29
N MET A 75 12.17 -17.20 0.04
CA MET A 75 12.43 -15.81 -0.37
C MET A 75 11.19 -14.92 -0.20
N GLU A 76 9.99 -15.47 -0.35
CA GLU A 76 8.76 -14.72 -0.10
C GLU A 76 8.56 -14.48 1.40
N VAL A 77 8.75 -15.51 2.24
CA VAL A 77 8.69 -15.37 3.70
C VAL A 77 9.70 -14.33 4.18
N TYR A 78 10.96 -14.47 3.76
CA TYR A 78 12.06 -13.57 4.13
C TYR A 78 11.77 -12.13 3.72
N ASN A 79 11.41 -11.88 2.45
CA ASN A 79 11.12 -10.53 1.97
C ASN A 79 9.87 -9.92 2.63
N LYS A 80 8.87 -10.76 2.94
CA LYS A 80 7.67 -10.33 3.66
C LYS A 80 7.90 -10.15 5.15
N SER A 81 8.95 -10.71 5.75
CA SER A 81 9.24 -10.60 7.18
C SER A 81 10.22 -9.46 7.51
N LEU A 82 10.93 -8.90 6.53
CA LEU A 82 11.85 -7.77 6.75
C LEU A 82 11.24 -6.60 7.53
N CYS A 83 12.07 -5.95 8.36
CA CYS A 83 11.73 -4.72 9.09
C CYS A 83 11.26 -3.62 8.12
N ARG A 84 10.00 -3.21 8.27
CA ARG A 84 9.38 -2.13 7.48
C ARG A 84 8.20 -1.51 8.23
N PRO A 85 7.70 -0.34 7.79
CA PRO A 85 6.45 0.19 8.29
C PRO A 85 5.30 -0.78 7.99
N ARG A 86 4.52 -1.14 9.00
CA ARG A 86 3.34 -2.02 8.88
C ARG A 86 2.16 -1.46 9.64
N GLU A 87 0.98 -1.75 9.12
CA GLU A 87 -0.27 -1.50 9.82
C GLU A 87 -0.42 -2.49 10.97
N VAL A 88 -0.58 -1.95 12.17
CA VAL A 88 -0.76 -2.71 13.41
C VAL A 88 -1.98 -2.13 14.13
N LEU A 89 -2.81 -3.02 14.67
CA LEU A 89 -3.91 -2.64 15.55
C LEU A 89 -3.36 -2.32 16.93
N VAL A 90 -3.52 -1.07 17.36
CA VAL A 90 -3.12 -0.61 18.69
C VAL A 90 -4.37 -0.30 19.50
N GLU A 91 -4.44 -0.86 20.69
CA GLU A 91 -5.51 -0.58 21.65
C GLU A 91 -5.28 0.78 22.30
N ILE A 92 -6.31 1.64 22.28
CA ILE A 92 -6.17 3.04 22.71
C ILE A 92 -5.90 3.13 24.21
N GLN A 93 -6.48 2.22 25.01
CA GLN A 93 -6.31 2.20 26.47
C GLN A 93 -4.86 1.95 26.89
N GLN A 94 -4.08 1.21 26.09
CA GLN A 94 -2.67 0.94 26.38
C GLN A 94 -1.80 2.18 26.14
N GLU A 95 -2.17 3.04 25.19
CA GLU A 95 -1.43 4.26 24.86
C GLU A 95 -1.77 5.42 25.82
N TYR A 96 -2.99 5.41 26.39
CA TYR A 96 -3.47 6.41 27.35
C TYR A 96 -3.91 5.75 28.68
N PRO A 97 -2.96 5.22 29.47
CA PRO A 97 -3.27 4.56 30.73
C PRO A 97 -3.90 5.50 31.77
N ASP A 98 -3.74 6.81 31.61
CA ASP A 98 -4.29 7.83 32.51
C ASP A 98 -5.81 8.04 32.35
N ASP A 99 -6.42 7.54 31.26
CA ASP A 99 -7.84 7.73 30.91
C ASP A 99 -8.68 6.45 31.15
N THR A 100 -8.64 5.90 32.37
CA THR A 100 -9.34 4.64 32.73
C THR A 100 -10.86 4.74 32.83
N GLU A 101 -11.43 5.94 32.94
CA GLU A 101 -12.88 6.15 33.15
C GLU A 101 -13.70 6.17 31.84
N HIS A 102 -13.06 5.95 30.70
CA HIS A 102 -13.63 6.21 29.39
C HIS A 102 -13.66 5.00 28.48
N ILE A 103 -14.74 4.92 27.71
CA ILE A 103 -14.88 3.96 26.63
C ILE A 103 -14.57 4.69 25.32
N PHE A 104 -13.62 4.17 24.55
CA PHE A 104 -13.25 4.70 23.24
C PHE A 104 -13.97 3.91 22.14
N ILE A 105 -14.51 4.62 21.14
CA ILE A 105 -15.10 4.03 19.95
C ILE A 105 -14.40 4.61 18.71
N PRO A 106 -13.67 3.80 17.92
CA PRO A 106 -13.36 2.37 18.17
C PRO A 106 -12.45 2.18 19.40
N SER A 107 -12.33 0.95 19.92
CA SER A 107 -11.40 0.63 21.02
C SER A 107 -9.95 0.44 20.56
N CYS A 108 -9.76 0.12 19.29
CA CYS A 108 -8.47 -0.02 18.63
C CYS A 108 -8.42 0.78 17.32
N VAL A 109 -7.24 1.27 16.98
CA VAL A 109 -6.97 2.02 15.75
C VAL A 109 -5.83 1.37 14.97
N VAL A 110 -5.86 1.52 13.65
CA VAL A 110 -4.78 1.07 12.77
C VAL A 110 -3.70 2.15 12.75
N LEU A 111 -2.50 1.81 13.23
CA LEU A 111 -1.33 2.68 13.21
C LEU A 111 -0.23 2.05 12.36
N THR A 112 0.58 2.90 11.73
CA THR A 112 1.80 2.44 11.07
C THR A 112 2.94 2.44 12.06
N ARG A 113 3.43 1.26 12.39
CA ARG A 113 4.55 1.03 13.32
C ARG A 113 5.65 0.22 12.63
N CYS A 114 6.87 0.33 13.12
CA CYS A 114 7.97 -0.50 12.64
C CYS A 114 7.80 -1.94 13.12
N ALA A 115 7.71 -2.88 12.17
CA ALA A 115 7.53 -4.29 12.47
C ALA A 115 8.19 -5.19 11.41
N GLY A 116 8.67 -6.33 11.87
CA GLY A 116 9.40 -7.32 11.07
C GLY A 116 10.57 -7.88 11.87
N CYS A 117 11.41 -8.65 11.18
CA CYS A 117 12.60 -9.26 11.74
C CYS A 117 13.87 -8.71 11.08
N CYS A 118 14.95 -8.78 11.83
CA CYS A 118 16.30 -8.55 11.37
C CYS A 118 17.05 -9.88 11.24
N ASN A 119 18.15 -9.89 10.48
CA ASN A 119 18.92 -11.12 10.22
C ASN A 119 19.72 -11.60 11.42
N ASP A 120 20.01 -10.70 12.35
CA ASP A 120 20.77 -10.95 13.56
C ASP A 120 19.89 -10.57 14.75
N GLU A 121 19.86 -11.44 15.77
CA GLU A 121 19.13 -11.21 17.02
C GLU A 121 19.67 -10.00 17.79
N MET A 122 20.91 -9.60 17.53
CA MET A 122 21.52 -8.41 18.10
C MET A 122 21.03 -7.10 17.45
N MET A 123 20.25 -7.19 16.37
CA MET A 123 19.64 -6.05 15.68
C MET A 123 18.16 -5.89 16.05
N GLU A 124 17.73 -4.64 16.26
CA GLU A 124 16.34 -4.31 16.56
C GLU A 124 15.71 -3.48 15.44
N CYS A 125 14.43 -3.76 15.17
CA CYS A 125 13.61 -2.98 14.25
C CYS A 125 13.03 -1.78 15.01
N ALA A 126 13.61 -0.60 14.83
CA ALA A 126 13.25 0.62 15.56
C ALA A 126 12.84 1.76 14.61
N PRO A 127 11.98 2.69 15.05
CA PRO A 127 11.63 3.87 14.28
C PRO A 127 12.77 4.90 14.31
N THR A 128 13.08 5.50 13.16
CA THR A 128 14.12 6.54 13.06
C THR A 128 13.54 7.94 13.08
N VAL A 129 12.41 8.11 12.39
CA VAL A 129 11.64 9.36 12.39
C VAL A 129 10.21 9.06 12.79
N THR A 130 9.69 9.84 13.73
CA THR A 130 8.29 9.80 14.13
C THR A 130 7.62 11.13 13.86
N TYR A 131 6.44 11.12 13.24
CA TYR A 131 5.61 12.32 13.10
C TYR A 131 4.24 12.10 13.73
N ASN A 132 3.67 13.16 14.26
CA ASN A 132 2.39 13.09 14.95
C ASN A 132 1.25 13.12 13.94
N ILE A 133 0.30 12.21 14.11
CA ILE A 133 -0.98 12.16 13.42
C ILE A 133 -2.09 12.32 14.45
N THR A 134 -3.18 12.94 14.05
CA THR A 134 -4.34 13.12 14.92
C THR A 134 -5.48 12.27 14.39
N LEU A 135 -6.00 11.38 15.23
CA LEU A 135 -7.10 10.49 14.92
C LEU A 135 -8.36 10.98 15.62
N GLU A 136 -9.47 11.02 14.90
CA GLU A 136 -10.79 11.33 15.47
C GLU A 136 -11.42 10.06 16.05
N ILE A 137 -11.76 10.10 17.33
CA ILE A 137 -12.27 8.97 18.11
C ILE A 137 -13.43 9.48 18.97
N LYS A 138 -14.45 8.66 19.19
CA LYS A 138 -15.50 9.00 20.14
C LYS A 138 -15.07 8.58 21.54
N ARG A 139 -15.17 9.50 22.50
CA ARG A 139 -14.90 9.24 23.91
C ARG A 139 -16.21 9.30 24.69
N LEU A 140 -16.54 8.19 25.35
CA LEU A 140 -17.75 8.05 26.14
C LEU A 140 -17.42 8.04 27.64
N LYS A 141 -18.09 8.91 28.40
CA LYS A 141 -18.22 8.77 29.85
C LYS A 141 -19.57 8.10 30.15
N PRO A 142 -19.64 7.04 30.96
CA PRO A 142 -20.91 6.38 31.29
C PRO A 142 -21.99 7.31 31.88
N LEU A 143 -21.59 8.45 32.46
CA LEU A 143 -22.46 9.38 33.20
C LEU A 143 -22.55 10.81 32.62
N ARG A 144 -21.90 11.12 31.48
CA ARG A 144 -21.93 12.46 30.86
C ARG A 144 -21.98 12.39 29.34
N HIS A 145 -22.54 13.44 28.73
CA HIS A 145 -22.71 13.55 27.26
C HIS A 145 -21.42 13.24 26.48
N GLN A 146 -21.64 12.59 25.35
CA GLN A 146 -20.68 12.19 24.32
C GLN A 146 -20.04 13.41 23.66
N GLY A 147 -18.73 13.33 23.38
CA GLY A 147 -17.99 14.35 22.64
C GLY A 147 -16.93 13.74 21.72
N ASP A 148 -16.54 14.52 20.72
CA ASP A 148 -15.47 14.16 19.80
C ASP A 148 -14.13 14.31 20.52
N PHE A 149 -13.30 13.28 20.45
CA PHE A 149 -11.98 13.24 21.06
C PHE A 149 -10.92 13.02 19.99
N PHE A 150 -9.87 13.83 20.03
CA PHE A 150 -8.76 13.73 19.11
C PHE A 150 -7.59 13.04 19.82
N MET A 151 -7.27 11.84 19.35
CA MET A 151 -6.11 11.08 19.82
C MET A 151 -4.88 11.50 19.02
N ASN A 152 -3.80 11.84 19.70
CA ASN A 152 -2.52 12.10 19.04
C ASN A 152 -1.70 10.81 19.03
N ALA A 153 -1.55 10.22 17.85
CA ALA A 153 -0.71 9.05 17.65
C ALA A 153 0.57 9.44 16.89
N SER A 154 1.60 8.59 16.96
CA SER A 154 2.81 8.75 16.16
C SER A 154 2.80 7.76 14.99
N PHE A 155 3.04 8.29 13.80
CA PHE A 155 3.40 7.51 12.62
C PHE A 155 4.91 7.37 12.56
N GLN A 156 5.39 6.19 12.17
CA GLN A 156 6.81 5.85 12.18
C GLN A 156 7.34 5.62 10.76
N HIS A 157 8.48 6.24 10.45
CA HIS A 157 9.36 5.82 9.36
C HIS A 157 10.41 4.86 9.92
N CYS A 158 10.70 3.79 9.19
CA CYS A 158 11.62 2.75 9.61
C CYS A 158 12.81 2.71 8.66
N GLU A 159 14.01 2.74 9.20
CA GLU A 159 15.23 2.35 8.48
C GLU A 159 15.56 0.87 8.72
N PRO A 160 16.49 0.28 7.94
CA PRO A 160 16.82 -1.13 8.09
C PRO A 160 17.59 -1.36 9.41
N CYS A 161 17.12 -2.34 10.18
CA CYS A 161 17.81 -3.05 11.26
C CYS A 161 19.10 -2.40 11.82
N CYS A 162 18.95 -1.60 12.89
CA CYS A 162 20.10 -1.11 13.67
C CYS A 162 20.61 -2.21 14.60
N SER A 163 21.94 -2.33 14.75
CA SER A 163 22.51 -3.09 15.85
C SER A 163 22.19 -2.42 17.18
N THR A 164 21.69 -3.17 18.16
CA THR A 164 21.42 -2.62 19.49
C THR A 164 22.72 -2.23 20.19
N CYS A 165 22.69 -1.13 20.94
CA CYS A 165 23.76 -0.88 21.91
C CYS A 165 23.75 -1.99 22.98
N SER A 166 24.94 -2.49 23.35
CA SER A 166 25.17 -3.64 24.26
C SER A 166 24.00 -3.97 25.20
N GLU A 167 23.33 -5.10 24.95
CA GLU A 167 22.10 -5.50 25.67
C GLU A 167 22.24 -5.55 27.20
N ARG A 168 23.40 -5.95 27.71
CA ARG A 168 23.67 -6.00 29.15
C ARG A 168 23.59 -4.62 29.84
N LYS A 169 23.62 -3.52 29.08
CA LYS A 169 23.80 -2.16 29.60
C LYS A 169 22.92 -1.11 28.92
N ARG A 170 21.75 -1.50 28.37
CA ARG A 170 20.81 -0.57 27.70
C ARG A 170 20.52 0.73 28.46
N ARG A 171 20.56 0.72 29.80
CA ARG A 171 20.32 1.93 30.64
C ARG A 171 21.42 3.00 30.58
N LEU A 172 22.64 2.62 30.17
CA LEU A 172 23.82 3.49 30.20
C LEU A 172 24.18 4.04 28.81
N PHE A 173 23.66 3.43 27.75
CA PHE A 173 23.89 3.84 26.37
C PHE A 173 22.66 4.58 25.83
N ILE A 174 22.90 5.56 24.96
CA ILE A 174 21.90 6.24 24.14
C ILE A 174 22.24 5.90 22.69
N GLN A 175 21.27 5.37 21.96
CA GLN A 175 21.40 5.14 20.53
C GLN A 175 20.82 6.32 19.77
N ASP A 176 21.60 6.85 18.82
CA ASP A 176 21.12 7.81 17.85
C ASP A 176 20.16 7.09 16.87
N PRO A 177 18.91 7.56 16.73
CA PRO A 177 17.94 6.95 15.84
C PRO A 177 18.26 7.12 14.36
N GLU A 178 19.04 8.13 13.95
CA GLU A 178 19.35 8.39 12.52
C GLU A 178 20.65 7.71 12.07
N THR A 179 21.63 7.58 12.97
CA THR A 179 22.96 7.01 12.62
C THR A 179 23.21 5.63 13.19
N CYS A 180 22.28 5.10 14.00
CA CYS A 180 22.44 3.94 14.87
C CYS A 180 23.67 4.05 15.82
N GLN A 181 24.28 5.23 15.98
CA GLN A 181 25.50 5.40 16.77
C GLN A 181 25.21 5.28 18.28
N CYS A 182 25.98 4.46 18.97
CA CYS A 182 25.90 4.30 20.42
C CYS A 182 26.79 5.34 21.12
N SER A 183 26.21 6.09 22.05
CA SER A 183 26.90 7.05 22.92
C SER A 183 26.59 6.80 24.40
N CYS A 184 27.41 7.32 25.31
CA CYS A 184 27.15 7.21 26.74
C CYS A 184 26.12 8.23 27.20
N LYS A 185 25.18 7.79 28.05
CA LYS A 185 24.20 8.68 28.70
C LYS A 185 24.85 9.75 29.56
N HIS A 186 25.95 9.40 30.21
CA HIS A 186 26.71 10.31 31.04
C HIS A 186 27.89 10.87 30.27
N SER A 187 28.08 12.19 30.36
CA SER A 187 29.26 12.86 29.84
C SER A 187 30.44 12.68 30.79
N GLU A 188 31.65 12.88 30.27
CA GLU A 188 32.86 12.84 31.09
C GLU A 188 32.81 13.88 32.22
N ALA A 189 32.29 15.08 31.95
CA ALA A 189 32.08 16.12 32.95
C ALA A 189 31.12 15.69 34.08
N TYR A 190 30.08 14.90 33.77
CA TYR A 190 29.15 14.37 34.78
C TYR A 190 29.82 13.35 35.72
N CYS A 191 30.74 12.53 35.21
CA CYS A 191 31.51 11.62 36.07
C CYS A 191 32.56 12.38 36.89
N ARG A 192 33.27 13.34 36.27
CA ARG A 192 34.30 14.15 36.93
C ARG A 192 33.76 14.97 38.10
N SER A 193 32.54 15.50 38.02
CA SER A 193 31.90 16.21 39.14
C SER A 193 31.68 15.33 40.38
N ARG A 194 31.71 14.00 40.22
CA ARG A 194 31.65 13.01 41.30
C ARG A 194 32.99 12.36 41.62
N GLN A 195 34.10 12.91 41.12
CA GLN A 195 35.45 12.36 41.29
C GLN A 195 35.60 10.95 40.70
N LEU A 196 34.87 10.67 39.62
CA LEU A 196 34.91 9.41 38.88
C LEU A 196 35.34 9.67 37.43
N GLU A 197 35.79 8.62 36.74
CA GLU A 197 36.15 8.64 35.33
C GLU A 197 35.12 7.87 34.50
N LEU A 198 34.73 8.44 33.36
CA LEU A 198 33.83 7.76 32.43
C LEU A 198 34.58 6.67 31.69
N ASN A 199 34.12 5.43 31.83
CA ASN A 199 34.59 4.32 31.02
C ASN A 199 33.73 4.21 29.76
N GLU A 200 34.22 4.76 28.64
CA GLU A 200 33.48 4.84 27.37
C GLU A 200 32.99 3.49 26.84
N ARG A 201 33.71 2.39 27.14
CA ARG A 201 33.32 1.03 26.71
C ARG A 201 32.12 0.49 27.50
N THR A 202 31.90 0.99 28.70
CA THR A 202 30.85 0.50 29.59
C THR A 202 29.81 1.54 29.97
N CYS A 203 30.07 2.80 29.63
CA CYS A 203 29.34 3.99 30.03
C CYS A 203 29.10 4.10 31.54
N ARG A 204 30.04 3.59 32.34
CA ARG A 204 30.03 3.69 33.81
C ARG A 204 30.98 4.77 34.27
N CYS A 205 30.60 5.49 35.32
CA CYS A 205 31.53 6.32 36.08
C CYS A 205 32.24 5.39 37.08
N ASP A 206 33.48 5.01 36.77
CA ASP A 206 34.30 4.14 37.59
C ASP A 206 35.30 4.97 38.41
N LYS A 207 35.85 4.39 39.49
CA LYS A 207 36.97 5.03 40.19
C LYS A 207 38.21 5.03 39.29
N PRO A 208 39.04 6.09 39.32
CA PRO A 208 40.30 6.11 38.57
C PRO A 208 41.13 4.87 38.91
N ARG A 209 41.58 4.14 37.89
CA ARG A 209 42.51 3.03 38.11
C ARG A 209 43.86 3.63 38.49
N ARG A 210 44.31 3.39 39.72
CA ARG A 210 45.65 3.73 40.18
C ARG A 210 46.70 2.93 39.43
#